data_AF-A0A2V7J0N5-F1
#
_entry.id   AF-A0A2V7J0N5-F1
#
_cell.length_a   1.000
_cell.length_b   1.000
_cell.length_c   1.000
_cell.angle_alpha   90.00
_cell.angle_beta   90.00
_cell.angle_gamma   90.00
#
_symmetry.space_group_name_H-M   'P 1'
#
loop_
_entity.id
_entity.type
_entity.pdbx_description
1 polymer ?
#
loop_
_entity_poly.entity_id
_entity_poly.type
_entity_poly.pdbx_seq_one_letter_code
_entity_poly.pdbx_strand_id
1 'polypeptide(L)'
;MTRDYIGDYHGREPWVRIPSYSELIEIHERAAQPVHPTKVIGISLNTYDMDENAAREAVAKAAEETGLPATDPVRFDADVLVDAIIGARATI
;
A
#
# COMPACT_ATOMS: atom_id res chain seq x y z
N MET A 1 -10.61 -2.13 -2.35
CA MET A 1 -9.98 -2.41 -3.64
C MET A 1 -11.06 -2.58 -4.69
N THR A 2 -10.92 -1.99 -5.86
CA THR A 2 -11.84 -2.20 -7.00
C THR A 2 -11.38 -3.34 -7.93
N ARG A 3 -10.28 -4.02 -7.59
CA ARG A 3 -9.61 -5.06 -8.39
C ARG A 3 -9.18 -6.20 -7.49
N ASP A 4 -9.35 -7.41 -8.00
CA ASP A 4 -8.94 -8.64 -7.33
C ASP A 4 -7.77 -9.31 -8.05
N TYR A 5 -7.49 -8.91 -9.29
CA TYR A 5 -6.45 -9.52 -10.11
C TYR A 5 -5.59 -8.49 -10.83
N ILE A 6 -4.33 -8.86 -11.06
CA ILE A 6 -3.40 -8.06 -11.85
C ILE A 6 -3.86 -8.09 -13.30
N GLY A 7 -4.11 -6.92 -13.87
CA GLY A 7 -4.52 -6.77 -15.27
C GLY A 7 -6.02 -6.58 -15.51
N ASP A 8 -6.84 -6.45 -14.46
CA ASP A 8 -8.29 -6.17 -14.53
C ASP A 8 -8.66 -4.99 -15.47
N TYR A 9 -7.71 -4.09 -15.73
CA TYR A 9 -7.87 -2.89 -16.57
C TYR A 9 -7.65 -3.11 -18.07
N HIS A 10 -7.08 -4.25 -18.49
CA HIS A 10 -6.65 -4.48 -19.88
C HIS A 10 -7.63 -5.37 -20.68
N GLY A 11 -8.74 -5.82 -20.09
CA GLY A 11 -9.78 -6.61 -20.79
C GLY A 11 -9.35 -8.01 -21.21
N ARG A 12 -8.23 -8.54 -20.69
CA ARG A 12 -7.81 -9.93 -20.84
C ARG A 12 -8.25 -10.71 -19.60
N GLU A 13 -8.48 -12.01 -19.72
CA GLU A 13 -8.75 -12.86 -18.54
C GLU A 13 -7.56 -12.76 -17.57
N PRO A 14 -7.73 -12.11 -16.40
CA PRO A 14 -6.65 -11.96 -15.43
C PRO A 14 -6.42 -13.30 -14.72
N TRP A 15 -5.17 -13.76 -14.63
CA TRP A 15 -4.86 -15.05 -13.99
C TRP A 15 -4.05 -14.94 -12.70
N VAL A 16 -3.60 -13.74 -12.32
CA VAL A 16 -2.83 -13.52 -11.10
C VAL A 16 -3.67 -12.76 -10.10
N ARG A 17 -4.10 -13.44 -9.04
CA ARG A 17 -4.81 -12.80 -7.93
C ARG A 17 -3.86 -11.84 -7.21
N ILE A 18 -4.34 -10.64 -6.89
CA ILE A 18 -3.59 -9.67 -6.09
C ILE A 18 -3.49 -10.23 -4.67
N PRO A 19 -2.27 -10.41 -4.12
CA PRO A 19 -2.10 -10.85 -2.73
C PRO A 19 -2.68 -9.85 -1.73
N SER A 20 -2.87 -10.28 -0.48
CA SER A 20 -3.24 -9.35 0.61
C SER A 20 -2.17 -8.31 0.85
N TYR A 21 -2.47 -7.24 1.59
CA TYR A 21 -1.45 -6.24 1.91
C TYR A 21 -0.33 -6.83 2.75
N SER A 22 -0.66 -7.70 3.71
CA SER A 22 0.33 -8.39 4.54
C SER A 22 1.27 -9.27 3.71
N GLU A 23 0.74 -10.00 2.72
CA GLU A 23 1.57 -10.82 1.84
C GLU A 23 2.45 -9.96 0.92
N LEU A 24 1.92 -8.84 0.41
CA LEU A 24 2.72 -7.87 -0.35
C LEU A 24 3.86 -7.28 0.48
N ILE A 25 3.62 -6.96 1.75
CA ILE A 25 4.66 -6.49 2.67
C ILE A 25 5.77 -7.55 2.79
N GLU A 26 5.41 -8.79 3.10
CA GLU A 26 6.38 -9.89 3.23
C GLU A 26 7.20 -10.10 1.95
N ILE A 27 6.56 -10.03 0.78
CA ILE A 27 7.24 -10.15 -0.51
C ILE A 27 8.30 -9.04 -0.68
N HIS A 28 7.95 -7.78 -0.40
CA HIS A 28 8.86 -6.65 -0.56
C HIS A 28 10.02 -6.70 0.44
N GLU A 29 9.74 -6.96 1.72
CA GLU A 29 10.79 -7.09 2.73
C GLU A 29 11.74 -8.23 2.40
N ARG A 30 11.22 -9.41 2.05
CA ARG A 30 12.04 -10.56 1.67
C ARG A 30 12.87 -10.31 0.42
N ALA A 31 12.34 -9.59 -0.57
CA ALA A 31 13.07 -9.24 -1.78
C ALA A 31 14.23 -8.27 -1.51
N ALA A 32 14.06 -7.32 -0.58
CA ALA A 32 15.08 -6.35 -0.21
C ALA A 32 16.12 -6.90 0.79
N GLN A 33 15.73 -7.88 1.61
CA GLN A 33 16.54 -8.44 2.71
C GLN A 33 17.99 -8.82 2.35
N PRO A 34 18.29 -9.43 1.17
CA PRO A 34 19.67 -9.77 0.81
C PRO A 34 20.58 -8.56 0.56
N VAL A 35 20.00 -7.39 0.24
CA VAL A 35 20.74 -6.15 -0.01
C VAL A 35 20.91 -5.39 1.30
N HIS A 36 19.82 -5.21 2.06
CA HIS A 36 19.81 -4.51 3.33
C HIS A 36 18.57 -4.91 4.14
N PRO A 37 18.66 -5.07 5.48
CA PRO A 37 17.46 -5.23 6.32
C PRO A 37 16.46 -4.10 6.07
N THR A 38 15.29 -4.44 5.56
CA THR A 38 14.31 -3.45 5.08
C THR A 38 12.94 -3.76 5.64
N LYS A 39 12.20 -2.71 5.99
CA LYS A 39 10.83 -2.79 6.47
C LYS A 39 9.91 -1.91 5.63
N VAL A 40 8.69 -2.38 5.38
CA VAL A 40 7.64 -1.53 4.83
C VAL A 40 7.11 -0.66 5.97
N ILE A 41 7.10 0.66 5.77
CA ILE A 41 6.78 1.65 6.79
C ILE A 41 5.46 2.38 6.56
N GLY A 42 4.78 2.12 5.44
CA GLY A 42 3.52 2.73 5.09
C GLY A 42 2.98 2.24 3.75
N ILE A 43 1.69 2.49 3.51
CA ILE A 43 0.97 2.08 2.32
C ILE A 43 0.50 3.30 1.54
N SER A 44 0.98 3.44 0.30
CA SER A 44 0.50 4.45 -0.64
C SER A 44 -0.56 3.83 -1.56
N LEU A 45 -1.81 4.25 -1.40
CA LEU A 45 -2.90 3.79 -2.26
C LEU A 45 -3.09 4.71 -3.46
N ASN A 46 -3.58 4.13 -4.55
CA ASN A 46 -4.15 4.87 -5.67
C ASN A 46 -5.67 4.62 -5.67
N THR A 47 -6.44 5.67 -5.42
CA THR A 47 -7.90 5.67 -5.33
C THR A 47 -8.56 6.45 -6.48
N TYR A 48 -7.85 6.63 -7.61
CA TYR A 48 -8.27 7.46 -8.74
C TYR A 48 -9.71 7.22 -9.22
N ASP A 49 -10.14 5.96 -9.31
CA ASP A 49 -11.46 5.55 -9.78
C ASP A 49 -12.54 5.45 -8.69
N MET A 50 -12.18 5.75 -7.44
CA MET A 50 -13.10 5.70 -6.30
C MET A 50 -13.71 7.07 -6.04
N ASP A 51 -14.93 7.11 -5.53
CA ASP A 51 -15.45 8.32 -4.89
C ASP A 51 -14.72 8.61 -3.57
N GLU A 52 -14.98 9.76 -2.96
CA GLU A 52 -14.26 10.17 -1.75
C GLU A 52 -14.49 9.23 -0.55
N ASN A 53 -15.73 8.77 -0.35
CA ASN A 53 -16.06 7.90 0.78
C ASN A 53 -15.37 6.53 0.62
N ALA A 54 -15.48 5.92 -0.56
CA ALA A 54 -14.83 4.66 -0.87
C ALA A 54 -13.29 4.76 -0.77
N ALA A 55 -12.71 5.90 -1.18
CA ALA A 55 -11.28 6.16 -1.03
C ALA A 55 -10.85 6.23 0.44
N ARG A 56 -11.63 6.93 1.30
CA ARG A 56 -11.37 7.01 2.74
C ARG A 56 -11.48 5.65 3.42
N GLU A 57 -12.52 4.87 3.08
CA GLU A 57 -12.69 3.50 3.58
C GLU A 57 -11.54 2.59 3.16
N ALA A 58 -11.07 2.69 1.91
CA ALA A 58 -9.94 1.90 1.43
C ALA A 58 -8.64 2.22 2.18
N VAL A 59 -8.38 3.50 2.47
CA VAL A 59 -7.24 3.93 3.29
C VAL A 59 -7.35 3.40 4.72
N ALA A 60 -8.52 3.57 5.36
CA ALA A 60 -8.75 3.08 6.72
C ALA A 60 -8.56 1.57 6.83
N LYS A 61 -9.11 0.80 5.86
CA LYS A 61 -8.95 -0.64 5.80
C LYS A 61 -7.48 -1.05 5.64
N ALA A 62 -6.72 -0.38 4.77
CA ALA A 62 -5.30 -0.68 4.60
C ALA A 62 -4.51 -0.44 5.89
N ALA A 63 -4.80 0.66 6.59
CA ALA A 63 -4.18 0.95 7.89
C ALA A 63 -4.58 -0.07 8.97
N GLU A 64 -5.86 -0.46 9.04
CA GLU A 64 -6.33 -1.47 9.99
C GLU A 64 -5.72 -2.86 9.73
N GLU A 65 -5.70 -3.30 8.47
CA GLU A 65 -5.19 -4.63 8.08
C GLU A 65 -3.69 -4.76 8.36
N THR A 66 -2.92 -3.69 8.12
CA THR A 66 -1.46 -3.73 8.18
C THR A 66 -0.87 -3.18 9.48
N GLY A 67 -1.64 -2.36 10.22
CA GLY A 67 -1.13 -1.58 11.34
C GLY A 67 -0.15 -0.48 10.94
N LEU A 68 -0.02 -0.17 9.65
CA LEU A 68 0.91 0.84 9.12
C LEU A 68 0.16 2.13 8.72
N PRO A 69 0.85 3.29 8.72
CA PRO A 69 0.33 4.51 8.10
C PRO A 69 -0.08 4.26 6.65
N ALA A 70 -1.28 4.71 6.27
CA ALA A 70 -1.78 4.60 4.90
C ALA A 70 -2.42 5.91 4.44
N THR A 71 -2.27 6.25 3.17
CA THR A 71 -2.98 7.36 2.52
C THR A 71 -2.99 7.17 1.00
N ASP A 72 -3.84 7.92 0.32
CA ASP A 72 -3.63 8.25 -1.10
C ASP A 72 -2.95 9.63 -1.13
N PRO A 73 -1.64 9.71 -1.42
CA PRO A 73 -0.90 10.96 -1.33
C PRO A 73 -1.30 11.99 -2.38
N VAL A 74 -1.99 11.55 -3.46
CA VAL A 74 -2.49 12.46 -4.49
C VAL A 74 -3.83 13.07 -4.08
N ARG A 75 -4.67 12.30 -3.37
CA ARG A 75 -6.01 12.75 -2.97
C ARG A 75 -6.05 13.41 -1.58
N PHE A 76 -5.25 12.94 -0.62
CA PHE A 76 -5.36 13.30 0.80
C PHE A 76 -4.03 13.79 1.42
N ASP A 77 -3.06 14.18 0.59
CA ASP A 77 -1.71 14.56 0.97
C ASP A 77 -0.82 13.41 1.50
N ALA A 78 0.48 13.65 1.46
CA ALA A 78 1.51 12.64 1.75
C ALA A 78 2.04 12.67 3.19
N ASP A 79 1.57 13.60 4.02
CA ASP A 79 2.16 13.92 5.32
C ASP A 79 2.35 12.69 6.21
N VAL A 80 1.34 11.81 6.30
CA VAL A 80 1.43 10.59 7.13
C VAL A 80 2.53 9.61 6.69
N LEU A 81 2.86 9.59 5.39
CA LEU A 81 3.95 8.76 4.86
C LEU A 81 5.30 9.45 5.02
N VAL A 82 5.34 10.78 4.89
CA VAL A 82 6.54 11.58 5.15
C VAL A 82 6.96 11.44 6.61
N ASP A 83 6.02 11.54 7.54
CA ASP A 83 6.26 11.34 8.97
C ASP A 83 6.79 9.93 9.25
N ALA A 84 6.24 8.91 8.60
CA ALA A 84 6.74 7.53 8.72
C ALA A 84 8.20 7.40 8.24
N ILE A 85 8.56 8.05 7.13
CA ILE A 85 9.93 8.08 6.60
C ILE A 85 10.88 8.78 7.57
N ILE A 86 10.50 9.95 8.10
CA ILE A 86 11.29 10.71 9.05
C ILE A 86 11.51 9.89 10.34
N GLY A 87 10.45 9.27 10.87
CA GLY A 87 10.51 8.42 12.06
C GLY A 87 11.38 7.17 11.87
N ALA A 88 11.28 6.51 10.70
CA ALA A 88 12.10 5.35 10.38
C ALA A 88 13.59 5.72 10.32
N ARG A 89 13.94 6.85 9.70
CA ARG A 89 15.33 7.34 9.61
C ARG A 89 15.97 7.62 10.96
N ALA A 90 15.20 7.95 11.99
CA ALA A 90 15.73 8.19 13.34
C ALA A 90 16.10 6.89 14.09
N THR A 91 15.70 5.73 13.55
CA THR A 91 15.81 4.41 14.21
C THR A 91 16.86 3.50 13.56
N ILE A 92 17.41 3.89 12.41
CA ILE A 92 18.44 3.17 11.64
C ILE A 92 19.76 3.95 11.73
#